data_AF-A0A6I3U682-F1
#
_entry.id   AF-A0A6I3U682-F1
#
_cell.length_a   1.000
_cell.length_b   1.000
_cell.length_c   1.000
_cell.angle_alpha   90.00
_cell.angle_beta   90.00
_cell.angle_gamma   90.00
#
_symmetry.space_group_name_H-M   'P 1'
#
loop_
_entity.id
_entity.type
_entity.pdbx_description
1 polymer ?
#
loop_
_entity_poly.entity_id
_entity_poly.type
_entity_poly.pdbx_seq_one_letter_code
_entity_poly.pdbx_strand_id
1 'polypeptide(L)'
;NKDANKLVKEIYADLVYIDTPYNSRGYENAYHVLENIAEWKKPDVEGVAKKAVNRSEKGSDYTKSKAPQAFEDLILNINAKYILV
;
A
#
# COMPACT_ATOMS: atom_id res chain seq x y z
N ASN A 1 1.66 -3.89 -9.81
CA ASN A 1 0.97 -4.00 -8.50
C ASN A 1 -0.43 -3.43 -8.59
N LYS A 2 -1.41 -4.07 -7.92
CA LYS A 2 -2.79 -3.58 -7.80
C LYS A 2 -3.06 -3.28 -6.33
N ASP A 3 -3.78 -2.20 -6.09
CA ASP A 3 -4.25 -1.83 -4.76
C ASP A 3 -5.15 -2.94 -4.19
N ALA A 4 -4.94 -3.32 -2.92
CA ALA A 4 -5.68 -4.41 -2.29
C ALA A 4 -7.20 -4.14 -2.25
N ASN A 5 -7.62 -2.92 -1.92
CA ASN A 5 -9.03 -2.51 -1.91
C ASN A 5 -9.67 -2.61 -3.31
N LYS A 6 -8.87 -2.50 -4.38
CA LYS A 6 -9.35 -2.75 -5.76
C LYS A 6 -9.37 -4.24 -6.10
N LEU A 7 -8.37 -4.99 -5.65
CA LEU A 7 -8.23 -6.41 -5.98
C LEU A 7 -9.37 -7.24 -5.36
N VAL A 8 -9.73 -6.99 -4.10
CA VAL A 8 -10.74 -7.79 -3.37
C VAL A 8 -12.12 -7.80 -4.04
N LYS A 9 -12.43 -6.78 -4.85
CA LYS A 9 -13.69 -6.67 -5.60
C LYS A 9 -13.81 -7.63 -6.79
N GLU A 10 -12.70 -8.26 -7.19
CA GLU A 10 -12.61 -9.08 -8.39
C GLU A 10 -12.25 -10.55 -8.09
N ILE A 11 -12.02 -10.88 -6.83
CA ILE A 11 -11.57 -12.22 -6.43
C ILE A 11 -12.47 -12.82 -5.36
N TYR A 12 -12.46 -14.15 -5.30
CA TYR A 12 -13.03 -14.94 -4.22
C TYR A 12 -11.91 -15.78 -3.58
N ALA A 13 -11.98 -15.96 -2.27
CA ALA A 13 -11.10 -16.87 -1.54
C ALA A 13 -11.83 -17.54 -0.38
N ASP A 14 -11.39 -18.73 0.03
CA ASP A 14 -11.89 -19.33 1.27
C ASP A 14 -11.38 -18.57 2.51
N LEU A 15 -10.13 -18.11 2.48
CA LEU A 15 -9.48 -17.36 3.56
C LEU A 15 -8.72 -16.16 2.98
N VAL A 16 -8.94 -14.99 3.58
CA VAL A 16 -8.14 -13.80 3.33
C VAL A 16 -7.35 -13.47 4.59
N TYR A 17 -6.02 -13.40 4.47
CA TYR A 17 -5.13 -12.91 5.52
C TYR A 17 -4.76 -11.46 5.23
N ILE A 18 -4.90 -10.59 6.23
CA ILE A 18 -4.58 -9.17 6.12
C ILE A 18 -3.55 -8.81 7.17
N ASP A 19 -2.37 -8.43 6.72
CA ASP A 19 -1.35 -7.82 7.57
C ASP A 19 -1.52 -6.29 7.54
N THR A 20 -2.15 -5.73 8.57
CA THR A 20 -2.38 -4.28 8.64
C THR A 20 -1.08 -3.51 8.89
N PRO A 21 -0.92 -2.29 8.34
CA PRO A 21 0.31 -1.55 8.52
C PRO A 21 0.54 -1.15 9.99
N TYR A 22 1.76 -1.43 10.46
CA TYR A 22 2.16 -1.26 11.86
C TYR A 22 2.40 0.19 12.30
N ASN A 23 2.55 1.14 11.36
CA ASN A 23 2.79 2.54 11.67
C ASN A 23 2.47 3.47 10.47
N SER A 24 2.53 4.78 10.70
CA SER A 24 2.28 5.82 9.69
C SER A 24 3.37 5.96 8.62
N ARG A 25 4.48 5.22 8.72
CA ARG A 25 5.56 5.26 7.74
C ARG A 25 5.35 4.17 6.70
N GLY A 26 4.86 4.57 5.54
CA GLY A 26 4.62 3.67 4.43
C GLY A 26 5.88 3.01 3.87
N TYR A 27 5.68 1.84 3.27
CA TYR A 27 6.73 1.03 2.65
C TYR A 27 7.44 1.79 1.53
N GLU A 28 6.75 2.67 0.81
CA GLU A 28 7.33 3.52 -0.23
C GLU A 28 8.44 4.43 0.32
N ASN A 29 8.34 4.82 1.59
CA ASN A 29 9.33 5.65 2.27
C ASN A 29 10.47 4.84 2.88
N ALA A 30 10.20 3.61 3.34
CA ALA A 30 11.21 2.72 3.91
C ALA A 30 12.08 2.06 2.83
N TYR A 31 11.47 1.67 1.70
CA TYR A 31 12.09 0.88 0.63
C TYR A 31 12.22 1.62 -0.71
N HIS A 32 12.28 2.96 -0.67
CA HIS A 32 12.34 3.82 -1.87
C HIS A 32 13.41 3.44 -2.90
N VAL A 33 14.55 2.89 -2.47
CA VAL A 33 15.61 2.41 -3.39
C VAL A 33 15.13 1.20 -4.21
N LEU A 34 14.56 0.19 -3.53
CA LEU A 34 14.03 -1.02 -4.20
C LEU A 34 12.88 -0.66 -5.14
N GLU A 35 12.02 0.26 -4.71
CA GLU A 35 10.93 0.79 -5.54
C GLU A 35 11.45 1.47 -6.82
N ASN A 36 12.49 2.32 -6.70
CA ASN A 36 13.09 2.98 -7.86
C ASN A 36 13.73 1.97 -8.83
N ILE A 37 14.35 0.90 -8.31
CA ILE A 37 14.92 -0.18 -9.12
C ILE A 37 13.81 -0.94 -9.85
N ALA A 38 12.73 -1.29 -9.14
CA ALA A 38 11.62 -2.05 -9.72
C ALA A 38 10.90 -1.30 -10.84
N GLU A 39 10.72 0.02 -10.70
CA GLU A 39 10.05 0.84 -11.72
C GLU A 39 10.98 1.29 -12.86
N TRP A 40 12.29 1.39 -12.60
CA TRP A 40 13.33 1.81 -13.56
C TRP A 40 13.10 3.17 -14.26
N LYS A 41 12.23 4.02 -13.70
CA LYS A 41 11.87 5.34 -14.27
C LYS A 41 12.95 6.41 -14.11
N LYS A 42 13.94 6.17 -13.24
CA LYS A 42 15.05 7.10 -12.93
C LYS A 42 14.58 8.53 -12.61
N PRO A 43 13.69 8.70 -11.61
CA PRO A 43 13.18 10.02 -11.26
C PRO A 43 14.29 10.92 -10.71
N ASP A 44 14.09 12.23 -10.76
CA ASP A 44 14.94 13.18 -10.04
C ASP A 44 14.90 12.90 -8.53
N VAL A 45 16.06 13.04 -7.89
CA VAL A 45 16.27 12.72 -6.48
C VAL A 45 16.89 13.86 -5.68
N GLU A 46 16.49 13.99 -4.43
CA GLU A 46 16.90 15.07 -3.52
C GLU A 46 17.41 14.57 -2.16
N GLY A 47 18.13 15.45 -1.47
CA GLY A 47 18.67 15.22 -0.13
C GLY A 47 19.79 14.17 -0.06
N VAL A 48 20.30 13.94 1.15
CA VAL A 48 21.39 12.98 1.43
C VAL A 48 20.97 11.55 1.10
N ALA A 49 19.71 11.20 1.40
CA ALA A 49 19.16 9.87 1.16
C ALA A 49 18.75 9.62 -0.30
N LYS A 50 18.87 10.60 -1.21
CA LYS A 50 18.50 10.47 -2.63
C LYS A 50 17.06 9.97 -2.84
N LYS A 51 16.12 10.56 -2.12
CA LYS A 51 14.69 10.23 -2.28
C LYS A 51 14.13 10.89 -3.53
N ALA A 52 13.15 10.25 -4.18
CA ALA A 52 12.42 10.86 -5.28
C ALA A 52 11.74 12.17 -4.84
N VAL A 53 11.82 13.19 -5.70
CA VAL A 53 11.22 14.50 -5.46
C VAL A 53 9.68 14.36 -5.39
N ASN A 54 9.08 13.71 -6.39
CA ASN A 54 7.63 13.47 -6.44
C ASN A 54 7.25 12.13 -5.82
N ARG A 55 7.17 12.11 -4.49
CA ARG A 55 6.85 10.89 -3.70
C ARG A 55 5.38 10.74 -3.28
N SER A 56 4.57 11.78 -3.46
CA SER A 56 3.16 11.81 -3.04
C SER A 56 2.29 10.78 -3.76
N GLU A 57 2.62 10.44 -5.01
CA GLU A 57 1.86 9.51 -5.84
C GLU A 57 1.87 8.07 -5.32
N LYS A 58 2.89 7.71 -4.52
CA LYS A 58 3.03 6.37 -3.94
C LYS A 58 2.43 6.25 -2.53
N GLY A 59 1.86 7.33 -1.99
CA GLY A 59 1.31 7.34 -0.64
C GLY A 59 0.02 6.54 -0.53
N SER A 60 -0.05 5.64 0.44
CA SER A 60 -1.26 4.87 0.77
C SER A 60 -2.17 5.63 1.74
N ASP A 61 -3.49 5.38 1.68
CA ASP A 61 -4.42 5.92 2.69
C ASP A 61 -4.31 5.20 4.03
N TYR A 62 -3.73 3.99 4.05
CA TYR A 62 -3.42 3.25 5.27
C TYR A 62 -2.29 3.88 6.11
N THR A 63 -1.51 4.81 5.56
CA THR A 63 -0.44 5.49 6.29
C THR A 63 -0.84 6.88 6.77
N LYS A 64 -2.13 7.23 6.61
CA LYS A 64 -2.71 8.53 6.92
C LYS A 64 -3.79 8.37 7.99
N SER A 65 -4.37 9.49 8.43
CA SER A 65 -5.55 9.50 9.30
C SER A 65 -6.78 8.79 8.70
N LYS A 66 -6.76 8.51 7.39
CA LYS A 66 -7.80 7.78 6.67
C LYS A 66 -7.70 6.25 6.75
N ALA A 67 -6.70 5.71 7.46
CA ALA A 67 -6.48 4.27 7.56
C ALA A 67 -7.72 3.48 8.04
N PRO A 68 -8.51 3.95 9.03
CA PRO A 68 -9.72 3.25 9.44
C PRO A 68 -10.75 3.12 8.31
N GLN A 69 -10.97 4.17 7.53
CA GLN A 69 -11.91 4.17 6.40
C GLN A 69 -11.42 3.28 5.25
N ALA A 70 -10.10 3.28 4.98
CA ALA A 70 -9.51 2.41 3.98
C ALA A 70 -9.65 0.92 4.37
N PHE A 71 -9.44 0.61 5.65
CA PHE A 71 -9.61 -0.76 6.16
C PHE A 71 -11.09 -1.19 6.15
N GLU A 72 -12.01 -0.30 6.52
CA GLU A 72 -13.46 -0.56 6.40
C GLU A 72 -13.87 -0.88 4.96
N ASP A 73 -13.43 -0.08 3.97
CA ASP A 73 -13.69 -0.36 2.55
C ASP A 73 -13.10 -1.72 2.12
N LEU A 74 -11.91 -2.09 2.63
CA LEU A 74 -11.32 -3.41 2.33
C LEU A 74 -12.21 -4.54 2.85
N ILE A 75 -12.57 -4.49 4.14
CA ILE A 75 -13.36 -5.55 4.80
C ILE A 75 -14.73 -5.70 4.14
N LEU A 76 -15.41 -4.59 3.83
CA LEU A 76 -16.75 -4.61 3.21
C LEU A 76 -16.75 -5.19 1.78
N ASN A 77 -15.63 -5.12 1.08
CA ASN A 77 -15.52 -5.58 -0.31
C ASN A 77 -14.85 -6.96 -0.44
N ILE A 78 -14.40 -7.58 0.65
CA ILE A 78 -13.85 -8.94 0.62
C ILE A 78 -14.97 -9.96 0.43
N ASN A 79 -14.86 -10.75 -0.64
CA ASN A 79 -15.69 -11.93 -0.85
C ASN A 79 -14.94 -13.19 -0.38
N ALA A 80 -15.08 -13.54 0.90
CA ALA A 80 -14.45 -14.71 1.47
C ALA A 80 -15.27 -15.37 2.59
N LYS A 81 -14.97 -16.65 2.90
CA LYS A 81 -15.59 -17.33 4.05
C LYS A 81 -14.98 -16.87 5.37
N TYR A 82 -13.67 -16.63 5.38
CA TYR A 82 -12.92 -16.23 6.56
C TYR A 82 -11.99 -15.06 6.27
N ILE A 83 -11.89 -14.16 7.24
CA ILE A 83 -10.91 -13.07 7.26
C ILE A 83 -10.07 -13.25 8.53
N LEU A 84 -8.75 -13.31 8.37
CA LEU A 84 -7.76 -13.31 9.44
C LEU A 84 -6.99 -11.99 9.40
N VAL A 85 -6.97 -11.28 10.51
CA VAL A 85 -6.27 -10.00 10.71
C VAL A 85 -5.35 -10.12 11.91
#